data_AF-A0A844H5G0-F1
#
_entry.id   AF-A0A844H5G0-F1
#
_cell.length_a   1.000
_cell.length_b   1.000
_cell.length_c   1.000
_cell.angle_alpha   90.00
_cell.angle_beta   90.00
_cell.angle_gamma   90.00
#
_symmetry.space_group_name_H-M   'P 1'
#
loop_
_entity.id
_entity.type
_entity.pdbx_description
1 polymer ?
#
loop_
_entity_poly.entity_id
_entity_poly.type
_entity_poly.pdbx_seq_one_letter_code
_entity_poly.pdbx_strand_id
1 'polypeptide(L)'
;MPKPRPQTPRQIFTTALADWQRAWTTHARHDRRGASAGYTTPTGQAHLAAMTDLATRIAAIEAQIAKTPVRNLAELQIKIAMLSLDGQIREEFQSSILEDAMRMIGEAEA
;
A
#
# COMPACT_ATOMS: atom_id res chain seq x y z
N MET A 1 -4.18 31.70 -5.64
CA MET A 1 -4.39 30.31 -5.18
C MET A 1 -3.36 30.01 -4.09
N PRO A 2 -3.75 29.45 -2.93
CA PRO A 2 -2.76 29.00 -1.96
C PRO A 2 -2.00 27.81 -2.55
N LYS A 3 -0.65 27.85 -2.51
CA LYS A 3 0.17 26.68 -2.85
C LYS A 3 -0.21 25.52 -1.92
N PRO A 4 -0.37 24.29 -2.43
CA PRO A 4 -0.53 23.14 -1.55
C PRO A 4 0.70 23.07 -0.64
N ARG A 5 0.46 23.02 0.67
CA ARG A 5 1.53 22.90 1.65
C ARG A 5 2.32 21.61 1.34
N PRO A 6 3.66 21.66 1.30
CA PRO A 6 4.47 20.46 1.17
C PRO A 6 4.06 19.47 2.26
N GLN A 7 3.58 18.30 1.86
CA GLN A 7 3.24 17.25 2.82
C GLN A 7 4.53 16.73 3.44
N THR A 8 4.57 16.61 4.76
CA THR A 8 5.70 15.96 5.42
C THR A 8 5.71 14.47 5.07
N PRO A 9 6.88 13.80 5.03
CA PRO A 9 6.97 12.35 4.77
C PRO A 9 6.02 11.51 5.64
N ARG A 10 5.80 11.91 6.91
CA ARG A 10 4.83 11.27 7.82
C ARG A 10 3.38 11.40 7.34
N GLN A 11 2.98 12.57 6.83
CA GLN A 11 1.64 12.75 6.26
C GLN A 11 1.47 11.94 4.97
N ILE A 12 2.51 11.84 4.15
CA ILE A 12 2.51 11.02 2.93
C ILE A 12 2.31 9.55 3.30
N PHE A 13 3.09 9.04 4.26
CA PHE A 13 2.99 7.66 4.72
C PHE A 13 1.62 7.33 5.33
N THR A 14 1.12 8.20 6.22
CA THR A 14 -0.18 7.97 6.90
C THR A 14 -1.35 8.03 5.92
N THR A 15 -1.28 8.94 4.93
CA THR A 15 -2.30 9.04 3.87
C THR A 15 -2.27 7.82 2.97
N ALA A 16 -1.08 7.39 2.54
CA ALA A 16 -0.92 6.21 1.70
C ALA A 16 -1.39 4.93 2.43
N LEU A 17 -1.15 4.82 3.74
CA LEU A 17 -1.68 3.73 4.57
C LEU A 17 -3.21 3.72 4.60
N ALA A 18 -3.84 4.88 4.85
CA ALA A 18 -5.29 4.97 4.86
C ALA A 18 -5.91 4.65 3.49
N ASP A 19 -5.27 5.11 2.41
CA ASP A 19 -5.69 4.83 1.04
C ASP A 19 -5.54 3.34 0.68
N TRP A 20 -4.45 2.70 1.10
CA TRP A 20 -4.22 1.27 0.91
C TRP A 20 -5.28 0.44 1.65
N GLN A 21 -5.56 0.74 2.92
CA GLN A 21 -6.60 0.06 3.71
C GLN A 21 -8.00 0.23 3.08
N ARG A 22 -8.31 1.44 2.60
CA ARG A 22 -9.58 1.72 1.93
C ARG A 22 -9.70 0.95 0.61
N ALA A 23 -8.63 0.89 -0.17
CA ALA A 23 -8.62 0.16 -1.44
C ALA A 23 -8.86 -1.34 -1.23
N TRP A 24 -8.16 -1.96 -0.29
CA TRP A 24 -8.38 -3.37 0.07
C TRP A 24 -9.78 -3.66 0.61
N THR A 25 -10.31 -2.79 1.48
CA THR A 25 -11.69 -2.92 1.99
C THR A 25 -12.71 -2.87 0.84
N THR A 26 -12.47 -2.00 -0.14
CA THR A 26 -13.33 -1.86 -1.32
C THR A 26 -13.21 -3.07 -2.24
N HIS A 27 -11.99 -3.58 -2.45
CA HIS A 27 -11.74 -4.80 -3.21
C HIS A 27 -12.50 -6.00 -2.62
N ALA A 28 -12.36 -6.25 -1.32
CA ALA A 28 -13.07 -7.35 -0.63
C ALA A 28 -14.60 -7.23 -0.71
N ARG A 29 -15.13 -5.99 -0.75
CA ARG A 29 -16.55 -5.75 -0.96
C ARG A 29 -16.99 -6.12 -2.37
N HIS A 30 -16.20 -5.78 -3.39
CA HIS A 30 -16.46 -6.18 -4.77
C HIS A 30 -16.37 -7.69 -4.95
N ASP A 31 -15.38 -8.34 -4.33
CA ASP A 31 -15.25 -9.79 -4.37
C ASP A 31 -16.50 -10.48 -3.81
N ARG A 32 -16.92 -10.10 -2.59
CA ARG A 32 -18.14 -10.65 -1.98
C ARG A 32 -19.37 -10.46 -2.87
N ARG A 33 -19.52 -9.27 -3.48
CA ARG A 33 -20.66 -8.97 -4.35
C ARG A 33 -20.59 -9.71 -5.68
N GLY A 34 -19.40 -9.82 -6.28
CA GLY A 34 -19.16 -10.56 -7.50
C GLY A 34 -19.41 -12.05 -7.32
N ALA A 35 -18.91 -12.63 -6.23
CA ALA A 35 -19.19 -14.01 -5.83
C ALA A 35 -20.69 -14.25 -5.61
N SER A 36 -21.38 -13.34 -4.91
CA SER A 36 -22.82 -13.45 -4.66
C SER A 36 -23.66 -13.38 -5.95
N ALA A 37 -23.22 -12.57 -6.93
CA ALA A 37 -23.88 -12.45 -8.23
C ALA A 37 -23.50 -13.57 -9.21
N GLY A 38 -22.41 -14.30 -8.95
CA GLY A 38 -21.80 -15.24 -9.88
C GLY A 38 -20.98 -14.52 -10.95
N TYR A 39 -19.68 -14.82 -11.02
CA TYR A 39 -18.74 -14.14 -11.93
C TYR A 39 -19.02 -14.34 -13.42
N THR A 40 -19.85 -15.30 -13.81
CA THR A 40 -20.27 -15.47 -15.22
C THR A 40 -21.42 -14.54 -15.62
N THR A 41 -22.07 -13.86 -14.67
CA THR A 41 -23.14 -12.90 -14.96
C THR A 41 -22.58 -11.53 -15.34
N PRO A 42 -23.32 -10.68 -16.05
CA PRO A 42 -22.90 -9.31 -16.34
C PRO A 42 -22.55 -8.51 -15.07
N THR A 43 -23.31 -8.68 -13.99
CA THR A 43 -23.05 -8.04 -12.69
C THR A 43 -21.78 -8.56 -12.04
N GLY A 44 -21.55 -9.88 -12.06
CA GLY A 44 -20.32 -10.49 -11.57
C GLY A 44 -19.09 -10.02 -12.34
N GLN A 45 -19.18 -9.94 -13.67
CA GLN A 45 -18.12 -9.42 -14.54
C GLN A 45 -17.81 -7.95 -14.26
N ALA A 46 -18.82 -7.12 -14.01
CA ALA A 46 -18.60 -5.72 -13.63
C ALA A 46 -17.84 -5.59 -12.29
N HIS A 47 -18.12 -6.47 -11.32
CA HIS A 47 -17.36 -6.50 -10.08
C HIS A 47 -15.95 -7.04 -10.25
N LEU A 48 -15.74 -8.03 -11.13
CA LEU A 48 -14.40 -8.50 -11.48
C LEU A 48 -13.56 -7.39 -12.12
N ALA A 49 -14.13 -6.64 -13.07
CA ALA A 49 -13.46 -5.49 -13.68
C ALA A 49 -13.07 -4.44 -12.64
N ALA A 50 -13.99 -4.09 -11.73
CA ALA A 50 -13.70 -3.15 -10.65
C ALA A 50 -12.59 -3.65 -9.69
N MET A 51 -12.51 -4.96 -9.43
CA MET A 51 -11.42 -5.54 -8.65
C MET A 51 -10.07 -5.41 -9.36
N THR A 52 -10.02 -5.65 -10.67
CA THR A 52 -8.80 -5.47 -11.48
C THR A 52 -8.30 -4.02 -11.43
N ASP A 53 -9.21 -3.05 -11.54
CA ASP A 53 -8.86 -1.63 -11.41
C ASP A 53 -8.34 -1.30 -10.00
N LEU A 54 -8.98 -1.86 -8.97
CA LEU A 54 -8.56 -1.70 -7.58
C LEU A 54 -7.20 -2.35 -7.31
N ALA A 55 -6.92 -3.53 -7.86
CA ALA A 55 -5.64 -4.20 -7.74
C ALA A 55 -4.51 -3.36 -8.35
N THR A 56 -4.75 -2.77 -9.52
CA THR A 56 -3.81 -1.82 -10.16
C THR A 56 -3.56 -0.60 -9.26
N ARG A 57 -4.61 -0.05 -8.64
CA ARG A 57 -4.49 1.07 -7.71
C ARG A 57 -3.73 0.69 -6.43
N ILE A 58 -3.97 -0.50 -5.88
CA ILE A 58 -3.26 -1.01 -4.70
C ILE A 58 -1.77 -1.11 -5.00
N ALA A 59 -1.39 -1.71 -6.12
CA ALA A 59 0.02 -1.83 -6.53
C ALA A 59 0.69 -0.45 -6.67
N ALA A 60 -0.02 0.55 -7.21
CA ALA A 60 0.48 1.91 -7.32
C ALA A 60 0.73 2.57 -5.94
N ILE A 61 -0.19 2.37 -4.99
CA ILE A 61 -0.05 2.86 -3.61
C ILE A 61 1.14 2.18 -2.92
N GLU A 62 1.29 0.87 -3.07
CA GLU A 62 2.41 0.11 -2.51
C GLU A 62 3.76 0.58 -3.04
N ALA A 63 3.85 0.82 -4.35
CA ALA A 63 5.05 1.38 -4.97
C ALA A 63 5.38 2.80 -4.45
N GLN A 64 4.37 3.62 -4.18
CA GLN A 64 4.56 4.95 -3.57
C GLN A 64 5.07 4.82 -2.12
N ILE A 65 4.52 3.89 -1.35
CA ILE A 65 4.94 3.62 0.03
C ILE A 65 6.39 3.13 0.06
N ALA A 66 6.75 2.20 -0.82
CA ALA A 66 8.13 1.73 -0.96
C ALA A 66 9.09 2.91 -1.17
N LYS A 67 8.78 3.83 -2.09
CA LYS A 67 9.64 4.98 -2.36
C LYS A 67 9.67 6.05 -1.26
N THR A 68 8.77 5.98 -0.28
CA THR A 68 8.71 6.96 0.81
C THR A 68 9.63 6.53 1.95
N PRO A 69 10.69 7.30 2.28
CA PRO A 69 11.56 6.96 3.40
C PRO A 69 10.80 7.01 4.73
N VAL A 70 11.04 6.03 5.59
CA VAL A 70 10.45 5.98 6.95
C VAL A 70 11.27 6.80 7.94
N ARG A 71 10.71 7.20 9.09
CA ARG A 71 11.43 8.06 10.05
C ARG A 71 11.76 7.39 11.37
N ASN A 72 11.12 6.27 11.67
CA ASN A 72 11.22 5.59 12.95
C ASN A 72 10.89 4.10 12.78
N LEU A 73 11.17 3.32 13.81
CA LEU A 73 11.05 1.86 13.76
C LEU A 73 9.59 1.43 13.57
N ALA A 74 8.65 2.18 14.13
CA ALA A 74 7.22 1.90 13.97
C ALA A 74 6.77 2.07 12.51
N GLU A 75 7.21 3.13 11.83
CA GLU A 75 6.95 3.33 10.41
C GLU A 75 7.60 2.23 9.54
N LEU A 76 8.82 1.79 9.88
CA LEU A 76 9.47 0.67 9.20
C LEU A 76 8.69 -0.64 9.37
N GLN A 77 8.23 -0.94 10.58
CA GLN A 77 7.42 -2.14 10.87
C GLN A 77 6.10 -2.13 10.11
N ILE A 78 5.41 -0.98 10.05
CA ILE A 78 4.17 -0.84 9.28
C ILE A 78 4.47 -1.05 7.79
N LYS A 79 5.54 -0.42 7.27
CA LYS A 79 5.94 -0.55 5.86
C LYS A 79 6.24 -2.00 5.49
N ILE A 80 6.98 -2.73 6.34
CA ILE A 80 7.24 -4.16 6.18
C ILE A 80 5.93 -4.95 6.14
N ALA A 81 5.03 -4.73 7.11
CA ALA A 81 3.77 -5.45 7.19
C ALA A 81 2.90 -5.24 5.94
N MET A 82 2.87 -4.03 5.39
CA MET A 82 2.10 -3.71 4.18
C MET A 82 2.69 -4.31 2.91
N LEU A 83 4.02 -4.28 2.78
CA LEU A 83 4.73 -4.73 1.58
C LEU A 83 5.07 -6.23 1.63
N SER A 84 4.62 -6.92 2.68
CA SER A 84 4.71 -8.37 2.80
C SER A 84 3.49 -9.06 2.19
N LEU A 85 3.71 -10.24 1.65
CA LEU A 85 2.67 -11.22 1.30
C LEU A 85 2.99 -12.50 2.07
N ASP A 86 2.00 -13.07 2.78
CA ASP A 86 2.17 -14.28 3.59
C ASP A 86 3.33 -14.22 4.61
N GLY A 87 3.60 -13.02 5.13
CA GLY A 87 4.68 -12.78 6.10
C GLY A 87 6.07 -12.62 5.47
N GLN A 88 6.19 -12.63 4.15
CA GLN A 88 7.44 -12.39 3.43
C GLN A 88 7.39 -11.09 2.64
N ILE A 89 8.44 -10.27 2.76
CA ILE A 89 8.59 -9.05 1.96
C ILE A 89 8.72 -9.46 0.49
N ARG A 90 7.83 -8.91 -0.36
CA ARG A 90 7.89 -9.18 -1.80
C ARG A 90 9.19 -8.64 -2.39
N GLU A 91 9.77 -9.38 -3.33
CA GLU A 91 11.12 -9.13 -3.87
C GLU A 91 11.30 -7.69 -4.37
N GLU A 92 10.27 -7.14 -5.03
CA GLU A 92 10.28 -5.78 -5.58
C GLU A 92 10.43 -4.67 -4.51
N PHE A 93 10.22 -4.98 -3.23
CA PHE A 93 10.30 -4.01 -2.13
C PHE A 93 11.51 -4.21 -1.21
N GLN A 94 12.23 -5.32 -1.34
CA GLN A 94 13.32 -5.68 -0.41
C GLN A 94 14.40 -4.61 -0.33
N SER A 95 14.87 -4.11 -1.48
CA SER A 95 15.93 -3.09 -1.52
C SER A 95 15.53 -1.80 -0.79
N SER A 96 14.28 -1.37 -0.96
CA SER A 96 13.78 -0.16 -0.31
C SER A 96 13.68 -0.32 1.20
N ILE A 97 13.21 -1.48 1.68
CA ILE A 97 13.16 -1.78 3.11
C ILE A 97 14.57 -1.83 3.70
N LEU A 98 15.51 -2.45 2.99
CA LEU A 98 16.90 -2.55 3.43
C LEU A 98 17.56 -1.17 3.54
N GLU A 99 17.35 -0.30 2.55
CA GLU A 99 17.86 1.08 2.57
C GLU A 99 17.35 1.85 3.79
N ASP A 100 16.05 1.76 4.06
CA ASP A 100 15.46 2.38 5.25
C ASP A 100 16.04 1.82 6.55
N ALA A 101 16.20 0.49 6.65
CA ALA A 101 16.78 -0.14 7.83
C ALA A 101 18.25 0.27 8.06
N MET A 102 19.07 0.29 7.01
CA MET A 102 20.47 0.69 7.10
C MET A 102 20.64 2.15 7.50
N ARG A 103 19.81 3.05 6.95
CA ARG A 103 19.84 4.46 7.33
C ARG A 103 19.54 4.64 8.82
N MET A 104 18.58 3.88 9.36
CA MET A 104 18.24 3.95 10.77
C MET A 104 19.34 3.43 11.70
N ILE A 105 20.11 2.42 11.28
CA ILE A 105 21.28 1.95 12.01
C ILE A 105 22.35 3.05 12.03
N GLY A 106 22.66 3.64 10.87
CA GLY A 106 23.64 4.73 10.79
C GLY A 106 23.24 5.97 11.60
N GLU A 107 21.96 6.33 11.65
CA GLU A 107 21.44 7.42 12.49
C GLU A 107 21.54 7.12 14.00
N ALA A 108 21.54 5.85 14.40
CA ALA A 108 21.64 5.44 15.80
C ALA A 108 23.10 5.37 16.30
N GLU A 109 24.07 5.23 15.39
CA GLU A 109 25.50 5.16 15.69
C GLU A 109 26.20 6.55 15.73
N ALA A 110 25.54 7.59 15.21
CA ALA A 110 26.04 8.97 15.12
C ALA A 110 25.67 9.83 16.34
#